data_AF-A0A7C1BI06-F1
#
_entry.id   AF-A0A7C1BI06-F1
#
_cell.length_a   1.000
_cell.length_b   1.000
_cell.length_c   1.000
_cell.angle_alpha   90.00
_cell.angle_beta   90.00
_cell.angle_gamma   90.00
#
_symmetry.space_group_name_H-M   'P 1'
#
loop_
_entity.id
_entity.type
_entity.pdbx_description
1 polymer ?
#
loop_
_entity_poly.entity_id
_entity_poly.type
_entity_poly.pdbx_seq_one_letter_code
_entity_poly.pdbx_strand_id
1 'polypeptide(L)'
;MIPILTFIGWHNSGKTTVVREVIRRLRARGYKIAVIKSTEHKGLNIDIPGSDSYLYRKDGIESLALICPDEIITFQQNTGEDLKHLAFQLFPYVDLVIGEGFKHASGIPKIEVTRADECKEPLRDSISDVWAVVSDYEVSFDRVFSINQVAELTDFIEDNFLSDNK
;
A
#
# COMPACT_ATOMS: atom_id res chain seq x y z
N MET A 1 -12.02 10.00 -9.12
CA MET A 1 -11.31 8.70 -9.04
C MET A 1 -10.62 8.66 -7.70
N ILE A 2 -10.67 7.54 -6.97
CA ILE A 2 -10.07 7.45 -5.64
C ILE A 2 -8.54 7.61 -5.79
N PRO A 3 -7.91 8.52 -5.03
CA PRO A 3 -6.47 8.71 -5.07
C PRO A 3 -5.73 7.45 -4.61
N ILE A 4 -4.54 7.24 -5.16
CA ILE A 4 -3.66 6.10 -4.83
C ILE A 4 -2.27 6.63 -4.56
N LEU A 5 -1.68 6.20 -3.45
CA LEU A 5 -0.33 6.54 -3.02
C LEU A 5 0.40 5.26 -2.60
N THR A 6 1.63 5.03 -3.06
CA THR A 6 2.40 3.85 -2.65
C THR A 6 3.59 4.20 -1.76
N PHE A 7 3.94 3.28 -0.86
CA PHE A 7 5.15 3.31 -0.06
C PHE A 7 6.12 2.24 -0.56
N ILE A 8 7.29 2.68 -1.01
CA ILE A 8 8.37 1.84 -1.53
C ILE A 8 9.58 1.87 -0.60
N GLY A 9 10.50 0.92 -0.78
CA GLY A 9 11.64 0.73 0.12
C GLY A 9 12.13 -0.70 0.08
N TRP A 10 13.38 -0.92 0.45
CA TRP A 10 13.96 -2.26 0.55
C TRP A 10 13.33 -3.09 1.68
N HIS A 11 13.46 -4.42 1.64
CA HIS A 11 13.05 -5.27 2.76
C HIS A 11 13.64 -4.74 4.07
N ASN A 12 12.91 -4.80 5.19
CA ASN A 12 13.30 -4.24 6.50
C ASN A 12 13.51 -2.72 6.62
N SER A 13 13.22 -1.92 5.58
CA SER A 13 13.37 -0.45 5.69
C SER A 13 12.40 0.25 6.67
N GLY A 14 11.51 -0.48 7.34
CA GLY A 14 10.54 0.10 8.27
C GLY A 14 9.26 0.64 7.62
N LYS A 15 9.05 0.42 6.32
CA LYS A 15 7.84 0.81 5.56
C LYS A 15 6.55 0.55 6.33
N THR A 16 6.33 -0.70 6.78
CA THR A 16 5.08 -1.09 7.43
C THR A 16 4.84 -0.29 8.71
N THR A 17 5.89 0.10 9.44
CA THR A 17 5.77 0.96 10.63
C THR A 17 5.30 2.36 10.25
N VAL A 18 5.94 2.98 9.24
CA VAL A 18 5.56 4.31 8.74
C VAL A 18 4.13 4.30 8.19
N VAL A 19 3.81 3.33 7.33
CA VAL A 19 2.48 3.17 6.71
C VAL A 19 1.40 3.01 7.77
N ARG A 20 1.61 2.16 8.78
CA ARG A 20 0.63 1.96 9.86
C ARG A 20 0.39 3.24 10.66
N GLU A 21 1.43 4.01 10.93
CA GLU A 21 1.31 5.26 11.67
C GLU A 21 0.58 6.35 10.87
N VAL A 22 0.88 6.49 9.57
CA VAL A 22 0.13 7.37 8.66
C VAL A 22 -1.34 6.98 8.63
N ILE A 23 -1.66 5.69 8.44
CA ILE A 23 -3.04 5.19 8.43
C ILE A 23 -3.75 5.51 9.74
N ARG A 24 -3.09 5.27 10.89
CA ARG A 24 -3.66 5.57 12.21
C ARG A 24 -4.05 7.05 12.32
N ARG A 25 -3.19 7.96 11.85
CA ARG A 25 -3.42 9.40 11.89
C ARG A 25 -4.52 9.83 10.93
N LEU A 26 -4.52 9.36 9.68
CA LEU A 26 -5.58 9.66 8.70
C LEU A 26 -6.96 9.15 9.18
N ARG A 27 -7.02 7.92 9.70
CA ARG A 27 -8.27 7.37 10.25
C ARG A 27 -8.76 8.17 11.47
N ALA A 28 -7.86 8.64 12.33
CA ALA A 28 -8.23 9.52 13.44
C ALA A 28 -8.81 10.87 12.98
N ARG A 29 -8.49 11.29 11.75
CA ARG A 29 -9.08 12.48 11.09
C ARG A 29 -10.40 12.19 10.37
N GLY A 30 -10.89 10.94 10.38
CA GLY A 30 -12.17 10.55 9.79
C GLY A 30 -12.11 9.93 8.39
N TYR A 31 -10.92 9.82 7.80
CA TYR A 31 -10.77 9.25 6.45
C TYR A 31 -10.92 7.72 6.45
N LYS A 32 -11.58 7.21 5.41
CA LYS A 32 -11.64 5.79 5.05
C LYS A 32 -10.44 5.45 4.18
N ILE A 33 -9.63 4.50 4.64
CA ILE A 33 -8.39 4.12 3.99
C ILE A 33 -8.44 2.64 3.65
N ALA A 34 -8.11 2.30 2.40
CA ALA A 34 -7.81 0.92 2.01
C ALA A 34 -6.29 0.72 1.89
N VAL A 35 -5.85 -0.53 2.07
CA VAL A 35 -4.46 -0.93 1.86
C VAL A 35 -4.40 -2.06 0.85
N ILE A 36 -3.51 -1.93 -0.13
CA ILE A 36 -3.18 -3.01 -1.06
C ILE A 36 -1.69 -3.27 -0.98
N LYS A 37 -1.28 -4.52 -0.85
CA LYS A 37 0.13 -4.89 -0.65
C LYS A 37 0.59 -5.87 -1.73
N SER A 38 1.71 -5.57 -2.36
CA SER A 38 2.36 -6.49 -3.31
C SER A 38 3.38 -7.38 -2.59
N THR A 39 3.51 -8.63 -3.01
CA THR A 39 4.55 -9.57 -2.57
C THR A 39 5.12 -10.33 -3.77
N GLU A 40 6.37 -10.76 -3.67
CA GLU A 40 7.03 -11.60 -4.68
C GLU A 40 6.78 -13.10 -4.44
N HIS A 41 6.15 -13.46 -3.30
CA HIS A 41 5.81 -14.84 -2.98
C HIS A 41 4.69 -15.38 -3.89
N LYS A 42 4.87 -16.60 -4.41
CA LYS A 42 3.85 -17.34 -5.16
C LYS A 42 3.06 -18.26 -4.24
N GLY A 43 1.79 -18.49 -4.56
CA GLY A 43 0.95 -19.45 -3.83
C GLY A 43 0.54 -18.98 -2.44
N LEU A 44 0.19 -17.70 -2.28
CA LEU A 44 -0.41 -17.19 -1.04
C LEU A 44 -1.65 -18.03 -0.69
N ASN A 45 -1.55 -18.76 0.41
CA ASN A 45 -2.66 -19.51 0.97
C ASN A 45 -2.76 -19.24 2.47
N ILE A 46 -3.81 -18.53 2.85
CA ILE A 46 -4.18 -18.26 4.25
C ILE A 46 -5.41 -19.07 4.66
N ASP A 47 -5.91 -19.93 3.78
CA ASP A 47 -7.08 -20.78 4.02
C ASP A 47 -6.68 -22.07 4.75
N ILE A 48 -7.65 -22.70 5.40
CA ILE A 48 -7.47 -23.92 6.19
C ILE A 48 -7.50 -25.12 5.26
N PRO A 49 -6.43 -25.96 5.18
CA PRO A 49 -6.46 -27.15 4.35
C PRO A 49 -7.62 -28.09 4.70
N GLY A 50 -8.41 -28.47 3.70
CA GLY A 50 -9.55 -29.38 3.85
C GLY A 50 -10.90 -28.72 4.17
N SER A 51 -10.96 -27.40 4.33
CA SER A 51 -12.24 -26.68 4.36
C SER A 51 -12.95 -26.69 3.00
N ASP A 52 -14.25 -26.39 2.98
CA ASP A 52 -15.01 -26.27 1.73
C ASP A 52 -14.42 -25.18 0.82
N SER A 53 -14.02 -24.03 1.38
CA SER A 53 -13.37 -22.95 0.64
C SER A 53 -12.04 -23.40 0.01
N TYR A 54 -11.26 -24.20 0.73
CA TYR A 54 -10.02 -24.77 0.22
C TYR A 54 -10.28 -25.75 -0.94
N LEU A 55 -11.29 -26.61 -0.81
CA LEU A 55 -11.65 -27.58 -1.85
C LEU A 55 -12.13 -26.87 -3.12
N TYR A 56 -13.03 -25.88 -3.01
CA TYR A 56 -13.46 -25.10 -4.17
C TYR A 56 -12.29 -24.44 -4.91
N ARG A 57 -11.33 -23.86 -4.17
CA ARG A 57 -10.13 -23.27 -4.79
C ARG A 57 -9.25 -24.31 -5.48
N LYS A 58 -9.14 -25.51 -4.90
CA LYS A 58 -8.38 -26.62 -5.49
C LYS A 58 -9.04 -27.14 -6.78
N ASP A 59 -10.35 -27.03 -6.88
CA ASP A 59 -11.12 -27.39 -8.08
C ASP A 59 -10.95 -26.37 -9.23
N GLY A 60 -10.20 -25.28 -9.00
CA GLY A 60 -9.75 -24.37 -10.05
C GLY A 60 -10.72 -23.25 -10.40
N ILE A 61 -11.64 -22.90 -9.49
CA ILE A 61 -12.54 -21.75 -9.68
C ILE A 61 -11.77 -20.44 -9.82
N GLU A 62 -12.30 -19.52 -10.62
CA GLU A 62 -11.68 -18.22 -10.90
C GLU A 62 -11.77 -17.26 -9.70
N SER A 63 -12.83 -17.37 -8.89
CA SER A 63 -13.09 -16.50 -7.74
C SER A 63 -14.00 -17.14 -6.69
N LEU A 64 -13.76 -16.83 -5.41
CA LEU A 64 -14.54 -17.24 -4.25
C LEU A 64 -14.76 -16.05 -3.31
N ALA A 65 -15.96 -15.94 -2.74
CA ALA A 65 -16.25 -15.00 -1.66
C ALA A 65 -16.82 -15.76 -0.45
N LEU A 66 -16.26 -15.48 0.73
CA LEU A 66 -16.79 -15.89 2.03
C LEU A 66 -17.37 -14.64 2.71
N ILE A 67 -18.63 -14.72 3.13
CA ILE A 67 -19.37 -13.60 3.71
C ILE A 67 -19.85 -14.02 5.09
N CYS A 68 -19.46 -13.27 6.12
CA CYS A 68 -20.07 -13.32 7.46
C CYS A 68 -20.70 -11.95 7.79
N PRO A 69 -21.41 -11.80 8.92
CA PRO A 69 -22.14 -10.56 9.23
C PRO A 69 -21.29 -9.29 9.26
N ASP A 70 -19.99 -9.41 9.52
CA ASP A 70 -19.06 -8.31 9.77
C ASP A 70 -17.86 -8.26 8.81
N GLU A 71 -17.57 -9.35 8.09
CA GLU A 71 -16.41 -9.43 7.21
C GLU A 71 -16.71 -10.15 5.88
N ILE A 72 -15.92 -9.80 4.87
CA ILE A 72 -15.90 -10.47 3.57
C ILE A 72 -14.46 -10.83 3.26
N ILE A 73 -14.22 -12.09 2.91
CA ILE A 73 -12.93 -12.58 2.41
C ILE A 73 -13.11 -13.03 0.96
N THR A 74 -12.34 -12.44 0.05
CA THR A 74 -12.36 -12.80 -1.37
C THR A 74 -11.05 -13.44 -1.80
N PHE A 75 -11.15 -14.53 -2.55
CA PHE A 75 -10.05 -15.09 -3.32
C PHE A 75 -10.33 -14.88 -4.79
N GLN A 76 -9.35 -14.34 -5.51
CA GLN A 76 -9.47 -14.07 -6.94
C GLN A 76 -8.18 -14.47 -7.63
N GLN A 77 -8.29 -15.00 -8.85
CA GLN A 77 -7.13 -15.18 -9.70
C GLN A 77 -6.56 -13.80 -10.09
N ASN A 78 -5.26 -13.59 -9.87
CA ASN A 78 -4.59 -12.39 -10.37
C ASN A 78 -4.41 -12.49 -11.89
N THR A 79 -5.13 -11.66 -12.63
CA THR A 79 -5.13 -11.58 -14.10
C THR A 79 -4.05 -10.64 -14.66
N GLY A 80 -3.28 -9.99 -13.81
CA GLY A 80 -2.23 -9.04 -14.22
C GLY A 80 -2.74 -7.62 -14.48
N GLU A 81 -3.90 -7.27 -13.94
CA GLU A 81 -4.44 -5.91 -13.99
C GLU A 81 -3.53 -4.90 -13.29
N ASP A 82 -3.58 -3.65 -13.77
CA ASP A 82 -2.83 -2.57 -13.14
C ASP A 82 -3.40 -2.15 -11.78
N LEU A 83 -2.58 -1.45 -10.99
CA LEU A 83 -2.93 -1.04 -9.64
C LEU A 83 -4.18 -0.13 -9.58
N LYS A 84 -4.41 0.71 -10.59
CA LYS A 84 -5.57 1.62 -10.62
C LYS A 84 -6.85 0.82 -10.79
N HIS A 85 -6.81 -0.17 -11.68
CA HIS A 85 -7.94 -1.05 -11.93
C HIS A 85 -8.28 -1.91 -10.70
N LEU A 86 -7.27 -2.53 -10.09
CA LEU A 86 -7.45 -3.32 -8.85
C LEU A 86 -8.02 -2.46 -7.72
N ALA A 87 -7.49 -1.26 -7.51
CA ALA A 87 -7.97 -0.34 -6.49
C ALA A 87 -9.44 0.06 -6.71
N PHE A 88 -9.83 0.33 -7.96
CA PHE A 88 -11.20 0.69 -8.32
C PHE A 88 -12.19 -0.46 -8.07
N GLN A 89 -11.83 -1.69 -8.44
CA GLN A 89 -12.69 -2.85 -8.23
C GLN A 89 -12.82 -3.22 -6.75
N LEU A 90 -11.71 -3.23 -6.00
CA LEU A 90 -11.67 -3.76 -4.64
C LEU A 90 -12.12 -2.75 -3.58
N PHE A 91 -11.90 -1.44 -3.80
CA PHE A 91 -12.09 -0.43 -2.77
C PHE A 91 -12.91 0.79 -3.25
N PRO A 92 -14.14 0.60 -3.76
CA PRO A 92 -14.92 1.70 -4.35
C PRO A 92 -15.44 2.77 -3.37
N TYR A 93 -15.34 2.55 -2.05
CA TYR A 93 -15.96 3.42 -1.03
C TYR A 93 -14.97 3.97 0.01
N VAL A 94 -13.70 4.17 -0.39
CA VAL A 94 -12.66 4.76 0.46
C VAL A 94 -12.18 6.10 -0.09
N ASP A 95 -11.57 6.90 0.77
CA ASP A 95 -11.06 8.23 0.41
C ASP A 95 -9.64 8.14 -0.15
N LEU A 96 -8.85 7.13 0.26
CA LEU A 96 -7.49 6.89 -0.22
C LEU A 96 -7.16 5.39 -0.23
N VAL A 97 -6.48 4.95 -1.28
CA VAL A 97 -5.83 3.62 -1.32
C VAL A 97 -4.33 3.78 -1.11
N ILE A 98 -3.81 3.13 -0.07
CA ILE A 98 -2.37 3.08 0.22
C ILE A 98 -1.80 1.75 -0.28
N GLY A 99 -0.85 1.83 -1.21
CA GLY A 99 -0.07 0.69 -1.67
C GLY A 99 1.17 0.45 -0.80
N GLU A 100 1.43 -0.77 -0.35
CA GLU A 100 2.75 -1.15 0.18
C GLU A 100 3.48 -2.00 -0.87
N GLY A 101 4.56 -1.45 -1.45
CA GLY A 101 5.27 -2.01 -2.59
C GLY A 101 4.89 -1.33 -3.92
N PHE A 102 4.60 -2.10 -4.97
CA PHE A 102 4.27 -1.56 -6.30
C PHE A 102 5.33 -0.61 -6.87
N LYS A 103 6.61 -0.98 -6.70
CA LYS A 103 7.79 -0.21 -7.15
C LYS A 103 7.69 0.28 -8.59
N HIS A 104 7.12 -0.52 -9.48
CA HIS A 104 7.04 -0.23 -10.92
C HIS A 104 5.65 0.17 -11.40
N ALA A 105 4.71 0.49 -10.50
CA ALA A 105 3.41 1.02 -10.92
C ALA A 105 3.57 2.43 -11.52
N SER A 106 3.21 2.56 -12.79
CA SER A 106 3.38 3.80 -13.56
C SER A 106 2.29 4.83 -13.24
N GLY A 107 2.69 6.10 -13.11
CA GLY A 107 1.75 7.21 -12.90
C GLY A 107 1.00 7.12 -11.56
N ILE A 108 1.67 6.58 -10.55
CA ILE A 108 1.22 6.48 -9.16
C ILE A 108 2.31 7.14 -8.28
N PRO A 109 1.97 8.19 -7.51
CA PRO A 109 2.89 8.81 -6.56
C PRO A 109 3.43 7.83 -5.54
N LYS A 110 4.70 7.99 -5.18
CA LYS A 110 5.42 7.08 -4.28
C LYS A 110 6.15 7.84 -3.18
N ILE A 111 6.18 7.26 -1.99
CA ILE A 111 7.03 7.69 -0.88
C ILE A 111 8.05 6.59 -0.62
N GLU A 112 9.34 6.93 -0.75
CA GLU A 112 10.42 6.01 -0.41
C GLU A 112 10.65 6.01 1.10
N VAL A 113 10.72 4.84 1.74
CA VAL A 113 11.15 4.68 3.13
C VAL A 113 12.48 3.93 3.13
N THR A 114 13.52 4.60 3.64
CA THR A 114 14.91 4.10 3.67
C THR A 114 15.54 4.27 5.06
N ARG A 115 16.57 3.47 5.35
CA ARG A 115 17.35 3.52 6.59
C ARG A 115 18.84 3.42 6.31
N ALA A 116 19.65 4.06 7.15
CA ALA A 116 21.11 4.04 7.01
C ALA A 116 21.67 2.61 7.03
N ASP A 117 21.15 1.77 7.93
CA ASP A 117 21.61 0.39 8.13
C ASP A 117 21.30 -0.55 6.94
N GLU A 118 20.42 -0.15 6.02
CA GLU A 118 20.03 -1.00 4.90
C GLU A 118 20.99 -0.94 3.69
N CYS A 119 22.10 -0.18 3.75
CA CYS A 119 23.22 -0.12 2.80
C CYS A 119 22.90 -0.58 1.35
N LYS A 120 21.88 0.03 0.75
CA LYS A 120 21.42 -0.25 -0.61
C LYS A 120 21.20 1.06 -1.35
N GLU A 121 21.40 1.00 -2.65
CA GLU A 121 21.14 2.12 -3.54
C GLU A 121 19.71 2.65 -3.36
N PRO A 122 19.52 3.98 -3.36
CA PRO A 122 18.21 4.58 -3.30
C PRO A 122 17.29 4.09 -4.41
N LEU A 123 16.07 3.68 -4.04
CA LEU A 123 15.08 3.27 -5.03
C LEU A 123 14.63 4.44 -5.90
N ARG A 124 14.59 5.65 -5.34
CA ARG A 124 14.21 6.88 -6.07
C ARG A 124 15.08 7.18 -7.28
N ASP A 125 16.31 6.68 -7.31
CA ASP A 125 17.24 6.92 -8.44
C ASP A 125 16.91 6.02 -9.65
N SER A 126 16.14 4.95 -9.44
CA SER A 126 15.77 3.96 -10.46
C SER A 126 14.26 3.85 -10.70
N ILE A 127 13.44 4.54 -9.91
CA ILE A 127 11.98 4.45 -9.92
C ILE A 127 11.37 5.83 -10.13
N SER A 128 10.41 5.92 -11.04
CA SER A 128 9.66 7.16 -11.32
C SER A 128 8.60 7.47 -10.25
N ASP A 129 8.16 8.73 -10.23
CA ASP A 129 7.04 9.23 -9.43
C ASP A 129 7.29 9.21 -7.90
N VAL A 130 8.55 9.24 -7.46
CA VAL A 130 8.88 9.44 -6.04
C VAL A 130 8.69 10.91 -5.67
N TRP A 131 7.79 11.18 -4.73
CA TRP A 131 7.40 12.53 -4.31
C TRP A 131 8.00 12.96 -2.97
N ALA A 132 8.38 11.99 -2.14
CA ALA A 132 9.05 12.23 -0.86
C ALA A 132 9.87 11.02 -0.42
N VAL A 133 10.82 11.26 0.48
CA VAL A 133 11.62 10.25 1.16
C VAL A 133 11.38 10.34 2.66
N VAL A 134 11.30 9.19 3.33
CA VAL A 134 11.33 9.05 4.79
C VAL A 134 12.62 8.34 5.17
N SER A 135 13.45 8.98 6.00
CA SER A 135 14.77 8.45 6.39
C SER A 135 15.12 8.70 7.86
N ASP A 136 16.09 7.94 8.38
CA ASP A 136 16.74 8.17 9.68
C ASP A 136 18.16 8.78 9.54
N TYR A 137 18.51 9.23 8.34
CA TYR A 137 19.77 9.88 7.99
C TYR A 137 19.52 11.01 6.98
N GLU A 138 20.52 11.87 6.79
CA GLU A 138 20.44 12.95 5.80
C GLU A 138 20.39 12.40 4.37
N VAL A 139 19.40 12.87 3.62
CA VAL A 139 19.16 12.51 2.22
C VAL A 139 19.05 13.79 1.42
N SER A 140 19.78 13.88 0.30
CA SER A 140 19.60 14.96 -0.68
C SER A 140 18.42 14.63 -1.59
N PHE A 141 17.26 15.22 -1.31
CA PHE A 141 16.04 15.12 -2.12
C PHE A 141 15.10 16.29 -1.83
N ASP A 142 14.23 16.63 -2.78
CA ASP A 142 13.37 17.83 -2.68
C ASP A 142 12.46 17.83 -1.45
N ARG A 143 11.96 16.66 -1.06
CA ARG A 143 11.08 16.49 0.10
C ARG A 143 11.49 15.29 0.92
N VAL A 144 12.04 15.55 2.11
CA VAL A 144 12.50 14.53 3.05
C VAL A 144 11.82 14.72 4.39
N PHE A 145 11.35 13.62 4.98
CA PHE A 145 10.82 13.56 6.33
C PHE A 145 11.71 12.65 7.17
N SER A 146 12.03 13.07 8.38
CA SER A 146 12.60 12.16 9.37
C SER A 146 11.57 11.10 9.74
N ILE A 147 12.03 9.92 10.16
CA ILE A 147 11.15 8.89 10.72
C ILE A 147 10.32 9.35 11.94
N ASN A 148 10.74 10.42 12.62
CA ASN A 148 9.99 11.01 13.72
C ASN A 148 8.93 12.03 13.26
N GLN A 149 8.94 12.42 11.98
CA GLN A 149 8.06 13.43 11.39
C GLN A 149 6.88 12.81 10.63
N VAL A 150 6.33 11.71 11.16
CA VAL A 150 5.19 11.03 10.52
C VAL A 150 3.92 11.89 10.59
N ALA A 151 3.83 12.83 11.54
CA ALA A 151 2.72 13.78 11.61
C ALA A 151 2.70 14.69 10.38
N GLU A 152 3.84 15.31 10.08
CA GLU A 152 4.06 16.22 8.97
C GLU A 152 3.96 15.48 7.63
N LEU A 153 4.44 14.24 7.57
CA LEU A 153 4.20 13.35 6.42
C LEU A 153 2.70 13.11 6.19
N THR A 154 1.94 12.94 7.27
CA THR A 154 0.48 12.74 7.17
C THR A 154 -0.22 14.00 6.68
N ASP A 155 0.17 15.18 7.18
CA ASP A 155 -0.35 16.47 6.72
C ASP A 155 -0.06 16.66 5.23
N PHE A 156 1.17 16.38 4.81
CA PHE A 156 1.53 16.39 3.39
C PHE A 156 0.65 15.47 2.53
N ILE A 157 0.34 14.26 3.01
CA ILE A 157 -0.53 13.32 2.30
C ILE A 157 -1.97 13.82 2.26
N GLU A 158 -2.51 14.34 3.37
CA GLU A 158 -3.86 14.91 3.38
C GLU A 158 -3.96 16.07 2.38
N ASP A 159 -3.01 16.99 2.42
CA ASP A 159 -2.99 18.20 1.60
C ASP A 159 -3.01 17.89 0.10
N ASN A 160 -2.28 16.84 -0.33
CA ASN A 160 -2.08 16.51 -1.74
C ASN A 160 -3.10 15.51 -2.31
N PHE A 161 -3.80 14.76 -1.46
CA PHE A 161 -4.67 13.66 -1.93
C PHE A 161 -6.11 13.75 -1.41
N LEU A 162 -6.37 14.47 -0.32
CA LEU A 162 -7.65 14.37 0.40
C LEU A 162 -8.36 15.71 0.65
N SER A 163 -7.68 16.84 0.46
CA SER A 163 -8.23 18.19 0.69
C SER A 163 -9.46 18.53 -0.13
N ASP A 164 -9.56 18.00 -1.35
CA ASP A 164 -10.67 18.28 -2.27
C ASP A 164 -11.94 17.46 -1.96
N ASN A 165 -11.88 16.53 -0.98
CA ASN A 165 -12.98 15.63 -0.62
C ASN A 165 -13.73 16.06 0.66
N LYS A 166 -13.49 17.28 1.18
CA LYS A 166 -14.23 17.87 2.32
C LYS A 166 -15.45 18.67 1.87
#